data_AF-A0A1B4FT88-F1
#
_entry.id   AF-A0A1B4FT88-F1
#
_cell.length_a   1.000
_cell.length_b   1.000
_cell.length_c   1.000
_cell.angle_alpha   90.00
_cell.angle_beta   90.00
_cell.angle_gamma   90.00
#
_symmetry.space_group_name_H-M   'P 1'
#
loop_
_entity.id
_entity.type
_entity.pdbx_description
1 polymer ?
#
loop_
_entity_poly.entity_id
_entity_poly.type
_entity_poly.pdbx_seq_one_letter_code
_entity_poly.pdbx_strand_id
1 'polypeptide(L)'
;MTSFVELQDRFVAAEFAALGLAQAGGQVLQPASLLRPGDNESLWSFFNTIPADLPIYAPSDGDTFFAAYSALISSLEAGSNPLDPISVAKRRLAEWGQQPPAWNVDYMGFMTQLAKAPSGDFQFSSEAEPNAGFWGIWGGSAPTSGPSAQFAAGNVSGQFEFKHVLSFSPTPSNWYVSSALSLAHATTSGPPWNPGSPINWQSTFGPQGNMQRFVASLLVVSGMNVQYTSSASLSKADQQLIQANQAEGMWPYYLNGAATSTRIRFNNAGQMTVEITSEQDAPIVLAASVLTAAQFLGG
;
A
#
# COMPACT_ATOMS: atom_id res chain seq x y z
N MET A 1 14.03 17.80 -12.88
CA MET A 1 15.41 17.30 -13.03
C MET A 1 15.43 15.88 -12.53
N THR A 2 14.96 14.97 -13.39
CA THR A 2 14.44 13.65 -13.05
C THR A 2 15.43 12.72 -12.39
N SER A 3 15.56 12.92 -11.09
CA SER A 3 15.95 11.89 -10.16
C SER A 3 15.07 10.65 -10.31
N PHE A 4 15.56 9.52 -9.79
CA PHE A 4 14.71 8.34 -9.66
C PHE A 4 13.44 8.61 -8.82
N VAL A 5 13.45 9.59 -7.92
CA VAL A 5 12.26 10.04 -7.18
C VAL A 5 11.27 10.71 -8.11
N GLU A 6 11.69 11.70 -8.90
CA GLU A 6 10.78 12.33 -9.87
C GLU A 6 10.27 11.31 -10.90
N LEU A 7 11.09 10.32 -11.30
CA LEU A 7 10.68 9.23 -12.18
C LEU A 7 9.59 8.38 -11.51
N GLN A 8 9.82 7.99 -10.25
CA GLN A 8 8.88 7.23 -9.43
C GLN A 8 7.60 8.02 -9.18
N ASP A 9 7.68 9.28 -8.79
CA ASP A 9 6.53 10.15 -8.52
C ASP A 9 5.69 10.36 -9.77
N ARG A 10 6.32 10.59 -10.94
CA ARG A 10 5.62 10.67 -12.24
C ARG A 10 4.97 9.33 -12.61
N PHE A 11 5.66 8.21 -12.37
CA PHE A 11 5.13 6.88 -12.63
C PHE A 11 3.91 6.59 -11.76
N VAL A 12 4.01 6.82 -10.45
CA VAL A 12 2.94 6.64 -9.47
C VAL A 12 1.77 7.59 -9.76
N ALA A 13 2.05 8.82 -10.15
CA ALA A 13 1.03 9.77 -10.57
C ALA A 13 0.24 9.29 -11.79
N ALA A 14 0.92 8.70 -12.77
CA ALA A 14 0.31 8.11 -13.98
C ALA A 14 -0.46 6.81 -13.66
N GLU A 15 0.14 5.92 -12.89
CA GLU A 15 -0.47 4.67 -12.42
C GLU A 15 -1.76 4.96 -11.65
N PHE A 16 -1.72 5.81 -10.63
CA PHE A 16 -2.89 6.13 -9.81
C PHE A 16 -3.99 6.79 -10.65
N ALA A 17 -3.64 7.68 -11.57
CA ALA A 17 -4.60 8.31 -12.47
C ALA A 17 -5.27 7.31 -13.43
N ALA A 18 -4.53 6.32 -13.95
CA ALA A 18 -5.06 5.32 -14.87
C ALA A 18 -5.82 4.19 -14.16
N LEU A 19 -5.35 3.75 -12.99
CA LEU A 19 -5.92 2.64 -12.22
C LEU A 19 -6.99 3.10 -11.21
N GLY A 20 -7.34 4.38 -11.20
CA GLY A 20 -8.47 4.92 -10.43
C GLY A 20 -8.20 5.14 -8.94
N LEU A 21 -6.94 5.30 -8.53
CA LEU A 21 -6.55 5.65 -7.16
C LEU A 21 -6.36 7.16 -7.01
N ALA A 22 -6.78 7.74 -5.89
CA ALA A 22 -6.52 9.15 -5.61
C ALA A 22 -5.06 9.35 -5.19
N GLN A 23 -4.36 10.33 -5.79
CA GLN A 23 -3.01 10.72 -5.34
C GLN A 23 -3.02 11.26 -3.90
N ALA A 24 -4.06 12.01 -3.53
CA ALA A 24 -4.25 12.44 -2.15
C ALA A 24 -4.61 11.23 -1.26
N GLY A 25 -3.64 10.77 -0.48
CA GLY A 25 -3.77 9.59 0.39
C GLY A 25 -3.37 8.27 -0.27
N GLY A 26 -3.06 8.24 -1.57
CA GLY A 26 -2.49 7.06 -2.22
C GLY A 26 -1.06 6.82 -1.74
N GLN A 27 -0.76 5.60 -1.28
CA GLN A 27 0.56 5.19 -0.82
C GLN A 27 0.99 3.91 -1.53
N VAL A 28 2.18 3.91 -2.14
CA VAL A 28 2.68 2.78 -2.95
C VAL A 28 3.28 1.70 -2.06
N LEU A 29 2.98 0.44 -2.32
CA LEU A 29 3.62 -0.69 -1.65
C LEU A 29 4.88 -1.09 -2.44
N GLN A 30 6.06 -0.91 -1.83
CA GLN A 30 7.35 -1.26 -2.44
C GLN A 30 8.21 -2.10 -1.48
N PRO A 31 8.60 -3.34 -1.85
CA PRO A 31 8.17 -4.08 -3.04
C PRO A 31 6.66 -4.35 -3.05
N ALA A 32 6.06 -4.42 -4.23
CA ALA A 32 4.66 -4.85 -4.39
C ALA A 32 4.49 -6.28 -3.88
N SER A 33 3.35 -6.59 -3.26
CA SER A 33 3.19 -7.83 -2.51
C SER A 33 2.30 -8.84 -3.22
N LEU A 34 2.84 -10.04 -3.46
CA LEU A 34 2.08 -11.23 -3.88
C LEU A 34 1.34 -11.82 -2.67
N LEU A 35 0.01 -11.86 -2.71
CA LEU A 35 -0.75 -12.51 -1.64
C LEU A 35 -0.64 -14.03 -1.75
N ARG A 36 -0.55 -14.71 -0.61
CA ARG A 36 -0.50 -16.17 -0.54
C ARG A 36 -1.92 -16.75 -0.73
N PRO A 37 -2.10 -17.78 -1.57
CA PRO A 37 -3.41 -18.41 -1.77
C PRO A 37 -4.06 -18.89 -0.47
N GLY A 38 -5.29 -18.43 -0.21
CA GLY A 38 -6.09 -18.81 0.96
C GLY A 38 -5.71 -18.11 2.26
N ASP A 39 -4.76 -17.18 2.24
CA ASP A 39 -4.23 -16.54 3.44
C ASP A 39 -5.01 -15.26 3.81
N ASN A 40 -6.01 -15.42 4.68
CA ASN A 40 -6.76 -14.30 5.25
C ASN A 40 -5.89 -13.39 6.12
N GLU A 41 -4.93 -13.94 6.87
CA GLU A 41 -4.12 -13.16 7.81
C GLU A 41 -3.15 -12.24 7.08
N SER A 42 -2.52 -12.72 6.00
CA SER A 42 -1.71 -11.89 5.11
C SER A 42 -2.52 -10.84 4.34
N LEU A 43 -3.81 -11.07 4.04
CA LEU A 43 -4.69 -10.05 3.47
C LEU A 43 -5.09 -8.99 4.53
N TRP A 44 -5.33 -9.42 5.77
CA TRP A 44 -5.77 -8.57 6.87
C TRP A 44 -4.65 -7.78 7.56
N SER A 45 -3.40 -8.23 7.51
CA SER A 45 -2.25 -7.47 8.02
C SER A 45 -2.14 -6.07 7.39
N PHE A 46 -2.49 -5.94 6.12
CA PHE A 46 -2.54 -4.64 5.44
C PHE A 46 -3.58 -3.70 6.07
N PHE A 47 -4.85 -4.10 6.12
CA PHE A 47 -5.91 -3.27 6.72
C PHE A 47 -5.76 -3.09 8.25
N ASN A 48 -5.02 -3.98 8.90
CA ASN A 48 -4.67 -3.86 10.32
C ASN A 48 -3.44 -2.95 10.58
N THR A 49 -2.77 -2.47 9.54
CA THR A 49 -1.67 -1.50 9.66
C THR A 49 -2.22 -0.11 9.96
N ILE A 50 -1.56 0.63 10.87
CA ILE A 50 -1.73 2.07 11.00
C ILE A 50 -0.65 2.76 10.15
N PRO A 51 -1.00 3.35 9.00
CA PRO A 51 -0.02 3.90 8.06
C PRO A 51 0.57 5.23 8.56
N ALA A 52 1.87 5.40 8.34
CA ALA A 52 2.54 6.68 8.48
C ALA A 52 2.11 7.69 7.38
N ASP A 53 2.44 8.97 7.55
CA ASP A 53 2.22 10.00 6.53
C ASP A 53 3.38 10.05 5.52
N LEU A 54 3.52 8.99 4.73
CA LEU A 54 4.60 8.83 3.76
C LEU A 54 4.04 8.42 2.39
N PRO A 55 4.72 8.72 1.27
CA PRO A 55 4.32 8.23 -0.07
C PRO A 55 4.37 6.70 -0.21
N ILE A 56 5.07 6.02 0.70
CA ILE A 56 5.22 4.57 0.72
C ILE A 56 4.41 3.98 1.85
N TYR A 57 3.61 3.01 1.47
CA TYR A 57 2.88 2.15 2.37
C TYR A 57 3.81 1.03 2.84
N ALA A 58 4.29 1.16 4.07
CA ALA A 58 5.09 0.15 4.76
C ALA A 58 4.29 -0.40 5.95
N PRO A 59 3.73 -1.62 5.85
CA PRO A 59 3.27 -2.37 7.02
C PRO A 59 4.39 -2.41 8.07
N SER A 60 4.09 -1.99 9.30
CA SER A 60 5.08 -1.85 10.36
C SER A 60 4.72 -2.70 11.57
N ASP A 61 5.73 -3.15 12.32
CA ASP A 61 5.59 -3.94 13.55
C ASP A 61 5.10 -3.11 14.76
N GLY A 62 4.53 -1.93 14.52
CA GLY A 62 4.03 -1.01 15.55
C GLY A 62 2.61 -1.33 16.03
N ASP A 63 1.94 -0.31 16.59
CA ASP A 63 0.53 -0.42 16.96
C ASP A 63 -0.33 -0.77 15.73
N THR A 64 -1.06 -1.88 15.84
CA THR A 64 -2.03 -2.27 14.81
C THR A 64 -3.38 -1.62 15.05
N PHE A 65 -4.17 -1.42 13.99
CA PHE A 65 -5.49 -0.78 14.07
C PHE A 65 -6.40 -1.49 15.08
N PHE A 66 -6.43 -2.83 15.06
CA PHE A 66 -7.18 -3.63 16.04
C PHE A 66 -6.71 -3.41 17.48
N ALA A 67 -5.39 -3.41 17.73
CA ALA A 67 -4.83 -3.22 19.07
C ALA A 67 -5.11 -1.80 19.59
N ALA A 68 -4.85 -0.77 18.79
CA ALA A 68 -5.10 0.62 19.12
C ALA A 68 -6.60 0.90 19.35
N TYR A 69 -7.48 0.39 18.48
CA TYR A 69 -8.93 0.46 18.67
C TYR A 69 -9.38 -0.24 19.95
N SER A 70 -8.87 -1.43 20.24
CA SER A 70 -9.26 -2.20 21.42
C SER A 70 -8.81 -1.51 22.73
N ALA A 71 -7.60 -0.95 22.75
CA ALA A 71 -7.09 -0.17 23.86
C ALA A 71 -7.89 1.13 24.06
N LEU A 72 -8.17 1.87 22.97
CA LEU A 72 -9.02 3.06 22.98
C LEU A 72 -10.39 2.75 23.57
N ILE A 73 -11.16 1.82 22.97
CA ILE A 73 -12.51 1.50 23.42
C ILE A 73 -12.51 1.03 24.88
N SER A 74 -11.52 0.25 25.31
CA SER A 74 -11.39 -0.17 26.71
C SER A 74 -11.22 1.02 27.67
N SER A 75 -10.45 2.03 27.28
CA SER A 75 -10.14 3.23 28.09
C SER A 75 -11.30 4.23 28.22
N LEU A 76 -12.21 4.26 27.24
CA LEU A 76 -13.34 5.19 27.20
C LEU A 76 -14.42 4.85 28.24
N GLU A 77 -15.09 5.86 28.76
CA GLU A 77 -16.28 5.74 29.61
C GLU A 77 -17.52 5.64 28.73
N ALA A 78 -18.35 4.63 28.99
CA ALA A 78 -19.61 4.46 28.28
C ALA A 78 -20.75 5.17 29.02
N GLY A 79 -21.64 5.83 28.27
CA GLY A 79 -22.84 6.45 28.83
C GLY A 79 -23.87 5.42 29.32
N SER A 80 -24.85 5.90 30.08
CA SER A 80 -25.90 5.09 30.69
C SER A 80 -26.97 4.55 29.72
N ASN A 81 -26.89 4.91 28.43
CA ASN A 81 -27.83 4.46 27.42
C ASN A 81 -27.44 3.06 26.88
N PRO A 82 -28.34 2.06 26.85
CA PRO A 82 -28.05 0.74 26.25
C PRO A 82 -27.63 0.76 24.77
N LEU A 83 -27.95 1.84 24.05
CA LEU A 83 -27.57 2.11 22.66
C LEU A 83 -26.33 3.02 22.53
N ASP A 84 -25.64 3.30 23.63
CA ASP A 84 -24.37 4.06 23.61
C ASP A 84 -23.32 3.35 22.72
N PRO A 85 -22.68 4.04 21.76
CA PRO A 85 -21.72 3.43 20.86
C PRO A 85 -20.53 2.76 21.56
N ILE A 86 -20.03 3.34 22.66
CA ILE A 86 -18.93 2.77 23.46
C ILE A 86 -19.40 1.50 24.18
N SER A 87 -20.62 1.49 24.73
CA SER A 87 -21.24 0.27 25.30
C SER A 87 -21.38 -0.85 24.27
N VAL A 88 -21.74 -0.54 23.03
CA VAL A 88 -21.83 -1.52 21.94
C VAL A 88 -20.44 -2.01 21.52
N ALA A 89 -19.45 -1.12 21.42
CA ALA A 89 -18.08 -1.47 21.06
C ALA A 89 -17.39 -2.35 22.12
N LYS A 90 -17.49 -1.99 23.42
CA LYS A 90 -16.96 -2.81 24.52
C LYS A 90 -17.52 -4.22 24.51
N ARG A 91 -18.83 -4.37 24.26
CA ARG A 91 -19.51 -5.67 24.18
C ARG A 91 -19.00 -6.49 22.99
N ARG A 92 -18.92 -5.88 21.81
CA ARG A 92 -18.40 -6.53 20.59
C ARG A 92 -16.96 -7.01 20.73
N LEU A 93 -16.09 -6.21 21.35
CA LEU A 93 -14.71 -6.63 21.66
C LEU A 93 -14.67 -7.76 22.70
N ALA A 94 -15.52 -7.73 23.72
CA ALA A 94 -15.62 -8.82 24.69
C ALA A 94 -16.15 -10.14 24.08
N GLU A 95 -17.11 -10.05 23.14
CA GLU A 95 -17.64 -11.18 22.36
C GLU A 95 -16.60 -11.73 21.35
N TRP A 96 -15.77 -10.86 20.77
CA TRP A 96 -14.67 -11.24 19.87
C TRP A 96 -13.50 -11.89 20.61
N GLY A 97 -13.20 -11.41 21.81
CA GLY A 97 -12.16 -11.96 22.68
C GLY A 97 -10.76 -11.83 22.09
N GLN A 98 -10.06 -12.95 21.97
CA GLN A 98 -8.66 -13.03 21.51
C GLN A 98 -8.53 -13.49 20.04
N GLN A 99 -9.60 -13.41 19.27
CA GLN A 99 -9.56 -13.77 17.84
C GLN A 99 -8.75 -12.72 17.05
N PRO A 100 -7.95 -13.12 16.04
CA PRO A 100 -7.32 -12.19 15.11
C PRO A 100 -8.34 -11.24 14.48
N PRO A 101 -7.97 -9.99 14.14
CA PRO A 101 -8.89 -9.09 13.46
C PRO A 101 -9.24 -9.62 12.07
N ALA A 102 -10.53 -9.58 11.76
CA ALA A 102 -11.06 -10.01 10.47
C ALA A 102 -11.94 -8.92 9.85
N TRP A 103 -12.09 -8.98 8.54
CA TRP A 103 -12.96 -8.13 7.74
C TRP A 103 -14.05 -8.97 7.05
N ASN A 104 -15.05 -8.29 6.50
CA ASN A 104 -16.30 -8.89 6.02
C ASN A 104 -16.20 -9.73 4.72
N VAL A 105 -15.05 -9.79 4.05
CA VAL A 105 -14.85 -10.48 2.76
C VAL A 105 -13.58 -11.31 2.81
N ASP A 106 -13.66 -12.60 3.10
CA ASP A 106 -12.47 -13.48 3.13
C ASP A 106 -11.70 -13.54 1.79
N TYR A 107 -10.54 -14.20 1.79
CA TYR A 107 -9.68 -14.38 0.61
C TYR A 107 -10.44 -14.94 -0.60
N MET A 108 -11.41 -15.84 -0.42
CA MET A 108 -12.21 -16.38 -1.52
C MET A 108 -13.17 -15.33 -2.09
N GLY A 109 -13.81 -14.55 -1.21
CA GLY A 109 -14.62 -13.40 -1.60
C GLY A 109 -13.81 -12.33 -2.32
N PHE A 110 -12.60 -12.04 -1.84
CA PHE A 110 -11.63 -11.13 -2.46
C PHE A 110 -11.24 -11.60 -3.87
N MET A 111 -10.82 -12.86 -4.03
CA MET A 111 -10.50 -13.43 -5.35
C MET A 111 -11.71 -13.44 -6.30
N THR A 112 -12.92 -13.65 -5.76
CA THR A 112 -14.17 -13.57 -6.54
C THR A 112 -14.48 -12.14 -7.02
N GLN A 113 -14.06 -11.12 -6.28
CA GLN A 113 -14.15 -9.73 -6.73
C GLN A 113 -13.05 -9.40 -7.75
N LEU A 114 -11.81 -9.84 -7.51
CA LEU A 114 -10.67 -9.60 -8.40
C LEU A 114 -10.90 -10.21 -9.79
N ALA A 115 -11.37 -11.46 -9.86
CA ALA A 115 -11.69 -12.14 -11.12
C ALA A 115 -12.90 -11.54 -11.90
N LYS A 116 -13.59 -10.55 -11.32
CA LYS A 116 -14.67 -9.78 -11.96
C LYS A 116 -14.31 -8.32 -12.19
N ALA A 117 -13.16 -7.88 -11.70
CA ALA A 117 -12.71 -6.50 -11.84
C ALA A 117 -12.29 -6.24 -13.30
N PRO A 118 -12.44 -5.01 -13.82
CA PRO A 118 -12.08 -4.70 -15.20
C PRO A 118 -10.58 -4.82 -15.42
N SER A 119 -10.17 -5.07 -16.66
CA SER A 119 -8.79 -4.84 -17.08
C SER A 119 -8.43 -3.36 -16.99
N GLY A 120 -7.15 -3.07 -16.78
CA GLY A 120 -6.62 -1.71 -16.86
C GLY A 120 -5.25 -1.71 -17.49
N ASP A 121 -4.95 -0.66 -18.25
CA ASP A 121 -3.65 -0.44 -18.86
C ASP A 121 -3.27 1.03 -18.81
N PHE A 122 -1.97 1.30 -18.89
CA PHE A 122 -1.47 2.65 -19.14
C PHE A 122 -0.13 2.64 -19.88
N GLN A 123 0.14 3.74 -20.55
CA GLN A 123 1.46 4.07 -21.08
C GLN A 123 2.15 5.07 -20.18
N PHE A 124 3.45 4.88 -19.99
CA PHE A 124 4.30 5.81 -19.26
C PHE A 124 5.45 6.26 -20.17
N SER A 125 5.82 7.53 -20.06
CA SER A 125 7.01 8.09 -20.69
C SER A 125 7.55 9.24 -19.84
N SER A 126 8.85 9.22 -19.57
CA SER A 126 9.58 10.32 -18.93
C SER A 126 10.86 10.62 -19.72
N GLU A 127 11.16 11.89 -19.88
CA GLU A 127 12.40 12.36 -20.51
C GLU A 127 13.59 12.32 -19.53
N ALA A 128 14.78 12.18 -20.10
CA ALA A 128 16.06 12.05 -19.41
C ALA A 128 16.50 13.34 -18.69
N GLU A 129 16.74 13.25 -17.39
CA GLU A 129 17.27 14.31 -16.51
C GLU A 129 17.92 13.64 -15.25
N PRO A 130 18.57 14.38 -14.30
CA PRO A 130 19.08 13.74 -13.06
C PRO A 130 18.99 14.53 -11.72
N ASN A 131 19.08 13.78 -10.61
CA ASN A 131 19.28 14.14 -9.18
C ASN A 131 18.09 14.74 -8.39
N ALA A 132 17.72 14.26 -7.18
CA ALA A 132 18.26 13.16 -6.35
C ALA A 132 17.19 12.30 -5.63
N GLY A 133 17.47 10.99 -5.48
CA GLY A 133 17.49 10.30 -4.16
C GLY A 133 16.22 9.74 -3.49
N PHE A 134 15.72 8.55 -3.86
CA PHE A 134 14.91 7.71 -2.95
C PHE A 134 15.06 6.19 -3.21
N TRP A 135 14.83 5.70 -4.44
CA TRP A 135 14.99 4.27 -4.81
C TRP A 135 15.91 4.03 -6.02
N GLY A 136 16.45 2.82 -6.16
CA GLY A 136 17.23 2.41 -7.32
C GLY A 136 16.53 1.37 -8.19
N ILE A 137 17.17 0.94 -9.27
CA ILE A 137 16.55 0.16 -10.35
C ILE A 137 16.17 -1.29 -9.96
N TRP A 138 16.75 -1.84 -8.89
CA TRP A 138 16.37 -3.13 -8.28
C TRP A 138 16.21 -3.01 -6.74
N GLY A 139 15.60 -4.03 -6.11
CA GLY A 139 15.35 -4.06 -4.67
C GLY A 139 16.61 -3.80 -3.83
N GLY A 140 16.53 -2.87 -2.87
CA GLY A 140 17.64 -2.51 -1.99
C GLY A 140 18.79 -1.72 -2.64
N SER A 141 18.73 -1.41 -3.95
CA SER A 141 19.76 -0.60 -4.62
C SER A 141 19.64 0.88 -4.28
N ALA A 142 20.79 1.54 -4.06
CA ALA A 142 20.79 2.97 -3.73
C ALA A 142 20.40 3.83 -4.96
N PRO A 143 19.54 4.86 -4.80
CA PRO A 143 19.07 5.73 -5.88
C PRO A 143 20.18 6.43 -6.67
N THR A 144 21.26 6.76 -5.97
CA THR A 144 22.41 7.51 -6.50
C THR A 144 23.57 6.61 -6.91
N SER A 145 23.39 5.27 -6.88
CA SER A 145 24.38 4.32 -7.39
C SER A 145 24.41 4.30 -8.93
N GLY A 146 25.57 3.97 -9.50
CA GLY A 146 25.88 4.12 -10.94
C GLY A 146 24.76 3.66 -11.89
N PRO A 147 24.35 2.37 -11.87
CA PRO A 147 23.33 1.87 -12.80
C PRO A 147 21.95 2.51 -12.62
N SER A 148 21.54 2.80 -11.38
CA SER A 148 20.23 3.42 -11.08
C SER A 148 20.16 4.86 -11.59
N ALA A 149 21.22 5.64 -11.34
CA ALA A 149 21.33 7.00 -11.85
C ALA A 149 21.44 7.02 -13.39
N GLN A 150 22.24 6.12 -13.97
CA GLN A 150 22.40 6.02 -15.43
C GLN A 150 21.11 5.60 -16.13
N PHE A 151 20.31 4.69 -15.54
CA PHE A 151 19.01 4.29 -16.06
C PHE A 151 18.00 5.44 -16.11
N ALA A 152 17.91 6.22 -15.03
CA ALA A 152 17.03 7.39 -14.93
C ALA A 152 17.49 8.56 -15.82
N ALA A 153 18.79 8.64 -16.14
CA ALA A 153 19.34 9.58 -17.11
C ALA A 153 19.09 9.18 -18.59
N GLY A 154 18.27 8.15 -18.85
CA GLY A 154 17.73 7.84 -20.16
C GLY A 154 16.24 8.20 -20.25
N ASN A 155 15.71 8.33 -21.47
CA ASN A 155 14.26 8.39 -21.64
C ASN A 155 13.70 7.02 -21.25
N VAL A 156 12.80 6.99 -20.26
CA VAL A 156 12.15 5.78 -19.78
C VAL A 156 10.73 5.75 -20.32
N SER A 157 10.36 4.71 -21.05
CA SER A 157 8.99 4.54 -21.54
C SER A 157 8.55 3.08 -21.52
N GLY A 158 7.25 2.85 -21.35
CA GLY A 158 6.70 1.51 -21.26
C GLY A 158 5.18 1.45 -21.31
N GLN A 159 4.69 0.22 -21.40
CA GLN A 159 3.28 -0.16 -21.37
C GLN A 159 3.06 -1.13 -20.22
N PHE A 160 2.02 -0.86 -19.43
CA PHE A 160 1.70 -1.53 -18.18
C PHE A 160 0.27 -2.04 -18.31
N GLU A 161 0.10 -3.36 -18.34
CA GLU A 161 -1.19 -4.01 -18.58
C GLU A 161 -1.54 -4.95 -17.42
N PHE A 162 -2.80 -4.96 -17.02
CA PHE A 162 -3.34 -5.83 -15.99
C PHE A 162 -4.64 -6.45 -16.47
N LYS A 163 -4.75 -7.78 -16.37
CA LYS A 163 -5.99 -8.49 -16.72
C LYS A 163 -7.16 -8.06 -15.85
N HIS A 164 -6.92 -7.82 -14.56
CA HIS A 164 -7.92 -7.30 -13.62
C HIS A 164 -7.29 -6.27 -12.67
N VAL A 165 -8.02 -5.19 -12.38
CA VAL A 165 -7.64 -4.09 -11.47
C VAL A 165 -8.78 -3.82 -10.49
N LEU A 166 -8.55 -4.10 -9.21
CA LEU A 166 -9.52 -3.99 -8.13
C LEU A 166 -9.08 -2.95 -7.10
N SER A 167 -9.94 -1.97 -6.81
CA SER A 167 -9.88 -1.22 -5.55
C SER A 167 -10.68 -2.00 -4.50
N PHE A 168 -9.98 -2.70 -3.61
CA PHE A 168 -10.56 -3.60 -2.63
C PHE A 168 -10.80 -2.86 -1.30
N SER A 169 -12.07 -2.64 -0.96
CA SER A 169 -12.49 -1.83 0.21
C SER A 169 -13.37 -2.64 1.18
N PRO A 170 -12.81 -3.67 1.86
CA PRO A 170 -13.51 -4.46 2.86
C PRO A 170 -13.74 -3.64 4.14
N THR A 171 -14.77 -3.99 4.92
CA THR A 171 -15.04 -3.36 6.22
C THR A 171 -14.67 -4.29 7.37
N PRO A 172 -14.12 -3.77 8.48
CA PRO A 172 -13.92 -4.54 9.71
C PRO A 172 -15.17 -5.32 10.14
N SER A 173 -14.97 -6.55 10.63
CA SER A 173 -16.04 -7.44 11.08
C SER A 173 -16.62 -7.02 12.45
N ASN A 174 -17.39 -7.91 13.07
CA ASN A 174 -18.16 -7.64 14.30
C ASN A 174 -17.37 -7.10 15.50
N TRP A 175 -16.04 -7.16 15.51
CA TRP A 175 -15.21 -6.51 16.55
C TRP A 175 -15.28 -4.98 16.53
N TYR A 176 -15.60 -4.37 15.38
CA TYR A 176 -15.56 -2.93 15.17
C TYR A 176 -16.94 -2.27 15.28
N VAL A 177 -16.95 -1.00 15.71
CA VAL A 177 -18.09 -0.10 15.71
C VAL A 177 -17.60 1.28 15.26
N SER A 178 -17.96 1.68 14.04
CA SER A 178 -17.58 2.99 13.48
C SER A 178 -18.08 4.16 14.31
N SER A 179 -19.36 4.13 14.74
CA SER A 179 -19.95 5.21 15.54
C SER A 179 -19.26 5.42 16.90
N ALA A 180 -18.60 4.40 17.45
CA ALA A 180 -17.80 4.53 18.67
C ALA A 180 -16.49 5.28 18.40
N LEU A 181 -15.83 4.98 17.27
CA LEU A 181 -14.63 5.68 16.84
C LEU A 181 -14.93 7.12 16.41
N SER A 182 -16.02 7.34 15.68
CA SER A 182 -16.53 8.67 15.31
C SER A 182 -16.85 9.52 16.54
N LEU A 183 -17.50 8.96 17.56
CA LEU A 183 -17.82 9.67 18.81
C LEU A 183 -16.54 10.08 19.57
N ALA A 184 -15.57 9.18 19.68
CA ALA A 184 -14.29 9.44 20.31
C ALA A 184 -13.48 10.51 19.55
N HIS A 185 -13.45 10.44 18.21
CA HIS A 185 -12.77 11.42 17.36
C HIS A 185 -13.43 12.80 17.39
N ALA A 186 -14.77 12.88 17.38
CA ALA A 186 -15.51 14.15 17.38
C ALA A 186 -15.45 14.89 18.73
N THR A 187 -15.19 14.17 19.83
CA THR A 187 -15.14 14.73 21.18
C THR A 187 -13.69 14.90 21.61
N THR A 188 -13.17 16.13 21.75
CA THR A 188 -11.75 16.34 22.06
C THR A 188 -11.41 16.35 23.55
N SER A 189 -12.41 16.47 24.43
CA SER A 189 -12.24 16.49 25.89
C SER A 189 -13.56 16.16 26.61
N GLY A 190 -13.47 15.70 27.86
CA GLY A 190 -14.63 15.21 28.62
C GLY A 190 -15.15 13.86 28.11
N PRO A 191 -16.29 13.36 28.64
CA PRO A 191 -16.87 12.08 28.24
C PRO A 191 -17.06 11.99 26.72
N PRO A 192 -16.66 10.89 26.05
CA PRO A 192 -16.35 9.58 26.64
C PRO A 192 -14.91 9.39 27.15
N TRP A 193 -14.04 10.41 27.16
CA TRP A 193 -12.67 10.26 27.63
C TRP A 193 -12.58 10.23 29.16
N ASN A 194 -11.98 9.16 29.70
CA ASN A 194 -11.66 9.02 31.11
C ASN A 194 -10.49 9.94 31.49
N PRO A 195 -10.66 10.93 32.41
CA PRO A 195 -9.59 11.83 32.83
C PRO A 195 -8.40 11.15 33.53
N GLY A 196 -8.59 9.94 34.05
CA GLY A 196 -7.54 9.13 34.67
C GLY A 196 -6.82 8.18 33.70
N SER A 197 -7.22 8.14 32.42
CA SER A 197 -6.58 7.33 31.39
C SER A 197 -5.38 8.06 30.76
N PRO A 198 -4.25 7.39 30.51
CA PRO A 198 -3.19 7.94 29.67
C PRO A 198 -3.61 8.04 28.20
N ILE A 199 -4.52 7.17 27.74
CA ILE A 199 -5.12 7.22 26.40
C ILE A 199 -6.18 8.33 26.38
N ASN A 200 -5.93 9.36 25.57
CA ASN A 200 -6.76 10.55 25.43
C ASN A 200 -6.80 10.99 23.94
N TRP A 201 -7.60 12.00 23.60
CA TRP A 201 -7.73 12.47 22.21
C TRP A 201 -6.39 12.86 21.59
N GLN A 202 -5.52 13.56 22.32
CA GLN A 202 -4.22 14.02 21.81
C GLN A 202 -3.24 12.86 21.56
N SER A 203 -3.25 11.83 22.41
CA SER A 203 -2.43 10.62 22.22
C SER A 203 -2.98 9.65 21.17
N THR A 204 -4.21 9.86 20.70
CA THR A 204 -4.91 8.96 19.77
C THR A 204 -5.03 9.58 18.37
N PHE A 205 -5.58 10.79 18.27
CA PHE A 205 -5.88 11.49 17.02
C PHE A 205 -5.12 12.80 16.82
N GLY A 206 -4.45 13.31 17.85
CA GLY A 206 -3.61 14.49 17.73
C GLY A 206 -2.39 14.28 16.80
N PRO A 207 -1.58 15.33 16.52
CA PRO A 207 -0.45 15.25 15.58
C PRO A 207 0.67 14.23 15.89
N GLN A 208 0.67 13.62 17.08
CA GLN A 208 1.55 12.50 17.44
C GLN A 208 0.74 11.30 17.98
N GLY A 209 -0.55 11.24 17.65
CA GLY A 209 -1.44 10.16 18.04
C GLY A 209 -1.22 8.90 17.24
N ASN A 210 -1.51 7.75 17.84
CA ASN A 210 -1.32 6.44 17.21
C ASN A 210 -2.47 6.00 16.28
N MET A 211 -3.50 6.82 16.03
CA MET A 211 -4.65 6.49 15.16
C MET A 211 -4.99 7.65 14.21
N GLN A 212 -3.98 8.36 13.70
CA GLN A 212 -4.17 9.53 12.82
C GLN A 212 -4.66 9.16 11.40
N ARG A 213 -4.40 7.93 10.93
CA ARG A 213 -4.64 7.49 9.55
C ARG A 213 -5.05 6.02 9.51
N PHE A 214 -5.79 5.63 8.47
CA PHE A 214 -6.30 4.26 8.27
C PHE A 214 -6.24 3.86 6.80
N VAL A 215 -6.00 2.57 6.53
CA VAL A 215 -6.13 1.98 5.19
C VAL A 215 -7.63 1.80 4.87
N ALA A 216 -8.11 2.50 3.85
CA ALA A 216 -9.51 2.45 3.40
C ALA A 216 -9.72 1.47 2.24
N SER A 217 -8.71 1.31 1.37
CA SER A 217 -8.73 0.31 0.30
C SER A 217 -7.32 -0.11 -0.10
N LEU A 218 -7.20 -1.23 -0.81
CA LEU A 218 -5.98 -1.64 -1.52
C LEU A 218 -6.21 -1.57 -3.03
N LEU A 219 -5.20 -1.13 -3.78
CA LEU A 219 -5.13 -1.29 -5.22
C LEU A 219 -4.45 -2.64 -5.51
N VAL A 220 -5.21 -3.57 -6.08
CA VAL A 220 -4.79 -4.96 -6.29
C VAL A 220 -5.00 -5.35 -7.74
N VAL A 221 -4.00 -5.97 -8.35
CA VAL A 221 -4.02 -6.40 -9.76
C VAL A 221 -3.80 -7.90 -9.91
N SER A 222 -4.11 -8.44 -11.09
CA SER A 222 -3.71 -9.80 -11.49
C SER A 222 -3.50 -9.88 -13.01
N GLY A 223 -2.74 -10.88 -13.45
CA GLY A 223 -2.37 -11.03 -14.86
C GLY A 223 -1.58 -9.82 -15.36
N MET A 224 -0.53 -9.46 -14.63
CA MET A 224 0.38 -8.37 -14.96
C MET A 224 1.18 -8.71 -16.21
N ASN A 225 1.24 -7.78 -17.16
CA ASN A 225 2.13 -7.78 -18.30
C ASN A 225 2.72 -6.37 -18.47
N VAL A 226 3.98 -6.21 -18.12
CA VAL A 226 4.67 -4.92 -18.05
C VAL A 226 5.90 -4.97 -18.94
N GLN A 227 6.02 -4.01 -19.85
CA GLN A 227 7.21 -3.85 -20.67
C GLN A 227 7.66 -2.40 -20.65
N TYR A 228 8.91 -2.15 -20.25
CA TYR A 228 9.50 -0.83 -20.32
C TYR A 228 10.92 -0.86 -20.87
N THR A 229 11.38 0.29 -21.33
CA THR A 229 12.71 0.51 -21.89
C THR A 229 13.36 1.74 -21.25
N SER A 230 14.69 1.79 -21.26
CA SER A 230 15.44 3.03 -21.07
C SER A 230 16.42 3.23 -22.21
N SER A 231 16.43 4.44 -22.77
CA SER A 231 17.37 4.83 -23.83
C SER A 231 18.81 5.04 -23.34
N ALA A 232 19.07 4.93 -22.03
CA ALA A 232 20.39 5.08 -21.44
C ALA A 232 21.38 4.04 -21.99
N SER A 233 22.60 4.49 -22.31
CA SER A 233 23.68 3.56 -22.65
C SER A 233 24.34 3.08 -21.35
N LEU A 234 24.02 1.86 -20.92
CA LEU A 234 24.59 1.23 -19.73
C LEU A 234 25.88 0.49 -20.10
N SER A 235 26.93 0.60 -19.28
CA SER A 235 28.21 -0.07 -19.56
C SER A 235 28.08 -1.59 -19.43
N LYS A 236 29.04 -2.36 -19.94
CA LYS A 236 29.02 -3.83 -19.78
C LYS A 236 29.10 -4.27 -18.30
N ALA A 237 29.72 -3.47 -17.44
CA ALA A 237 29.72 -3.71 -15.99
C ALA A 237 28.34 -3.45 -15.38
N ASP A 238 27.66 -2.36 -15.77
CA ASP A 238 26.30 -2.05 -15.29
C ASP A 238 25.30 -3.12 -15.76
N GLN A 239 25.41 -3.57 -17.01
CA GLN A 239 24.58 -4.64 -17.57
C GLN A 239 24.72 -5.94 -16.78
N GLN A 240 25.95 -6.33 -16.44
CA GLN A 240 26.23 -7.51 -15.60
C GLN A 240 25.70 -7.34 -14.18
N LEU A 241 25.87 -6.16 -13.58
CA LEU A 241 25.40 -5.86 -12.23
C LEU A 241 23.86 -5.88 -12.15
N ILE A 242 23.17 -5.27 -13.11
CA ILE A 242 21.71 -5.33 -13.22
C ILE A 242 21.22 -6.78 -13.38
N GLN A 243 21.86 -7.57 -14.26
CA GLN A 243 21.50 -8.98 -14.44
C GLN A 243 21.73 -9.83 -13.20
N ALA A 244 22.82 -9.59 -12.47
CA ALA A 244 23.12 -10.30 -11.22
C ALA A 244 22.10 -10.03 -10.11
N ASN A 245 21.46 -8.86 -10.11
CA ASN A 245 20.46 -8.46 -9.11
C ASN A 245 19.01 -8.63 -9.58
N GLN A 246 18.74 -9.26 -10.74
CA GLN A 246 17.38 -9.47 -11.25
C GLN A 246 16.45 -10.19 -10.25
N ALA A 247 17.02 -11.04 -9.38
CA ALA A 247 16.29 -11.78 -8.35
C ALA A 247 15.78 -10.90 -7.19
N GLU A 248 16.33 -9.71 -7.00
CA GLU A 248 15.89 -8.74 -5.98
C GLU A 248 14.62 -7.97 -6.42
N GLY A 249 14.09 -8.28 -7.60
CA GLY A 249 12.97 -7.58 -8.22
C GLY A 249 13.39 -6.25 -8.85
N MET A 250 12.78 -5.92 -9.98
CA MET A 250 13.08 -4.70 -10.74
C MET A 250 11.98 -3.64 -10.60
N TRP A 251 12.36 -2.37 -10.75
CA TRP A 251 11.43 -1.24 -10.88
C TRP A 251 10.30 -1.52 -11.89
N PRO A 252 9.06 -1.04 -11.69
CA PRO A 252 8.58 -0.22 -10.56
C PRO A 252 8.07 -1.04 -9.37
N TYR A 253 7.86 -2.34 -9.55
CA TYR A 253 7.14 -3.18 -8.59
C TYR A 253 8.04 -4.02 -7.68
N TYR A 254 9.31 -4.22 -8.05
CA TYR A 254 10.30 -4.98 -7.28
C TYR A 254 9.83 -6.38 -6.89
N LEU A 255 9.06 -7.02 -7.77
CA LEU A 255 8.46 -8.33 -7.53
C LEU A 255 9.49 -9.45 -7.59
N ASN A 256 9.55 -10.25 -6.51
CA ASN A 256 10.41 -11.42 -6.37
C ASN A 256 9.62 -12.62 -5.81
N GLY A 257 8.82 -13.29 -6.65
CA GLY A 257 8.04 -14.46 -6.24
C GLY A 257 7.88 -15.51 -7.33
N ALA A 258 7.50 -16.73 -6.95
CA ALA A 258 7.40 -17.86 -7.87
C ALA A 258 6.33 -17.67 -8.97
N ALA A 259 5.30 -16.87 -8.69
CA ALA A 259 4.22 -16.53 -9.63
C ALA A 259 4.53 -15.28 -10.49
N THR A 260 5.78 -14.78 -10.49
CA THR A 260 6.23 -13.67 -11.33
C THR A 260 7.52 -13.99 -12.07
N SER A 261 7.69 -13.39 -13.24
CA SER A 261 8.88 -13.53 -14.07
C SER A 261 9.37 -12.15 -14.49
N THR A 262 10.63 -11.84 -14.19
CA THR A 262 11.33 -10.69 -14.75
C THR A 262 12.32 -11.16 -15.81
N ARG A 263 12.43 -10.44 -16.92
CA ARG A 263 13.42 -10.66 -17.96
C ARG A 263 14.04 -9.34 -18.39
N ILE A 264 15.36 -9.24 -18.26
CA ILE A 264 16.14 -8.08 -18.67
C ILE A 264 16.90 -8.39 -19.96
N ARG A 265 16.83 -7.49 -20.95
CA ARG A 265 17.59 -7.54 -22.20
C ARG A 265 18.33 -6.22 -22.42
N PHE A 266 19.49 -6.30 -23.08
CA PHE A 266 20.23 -5.13 -23.54
C PHE A 266 20.50 -5.24 -25.04
N ASN A 267 20.37 -4.13 -25.75
CA ASN A 267 20.76 -4.06 -27.17
C ASN A 267 22.26 -3.75 -27.34
N ASN A 268 22.72 -3.67 -28.58
CA ASN A 268 24.13 -3.40 -28.90
C ASN A 268 24.61 -2.01 -28.44
N ALA A 269 23.71 -1.05 -28.24
CA ALA A 269 24.01 0.29 -27.70
C ALA A 269 23.97 0.33 -26.15
N GLY A 270 23.72 -0.79 -25.49
CA GLY A 270 23.60 -0.88 -24.03
C GLY A 270 22.28 -0.37 -23.46
N GLN A 271 21.28 -0.14 -24.31
CA GLN A 271 19.94 0.28 -23.89
C GLN A 271 19.16 -0.91 -23.35
N MET A 272 18.39 -0.69 -22.29
CA MET A 272 17.71 -1.76 -21.56
C MET A 272 16.25 -1.91 -21.99
N THR A 273 15.79 -3.16 -22.05
CA THR A 273 14.37 -3.53 -22.07
C THR A 273 14.11 -4.49 -20.91
N VAL A 274 13.04 -4.25 -20.16
CA VAL A 274 12.60 -5.13 -19.07
C VAL A 274 11.15 -5.54 -19.33
N GLU A 275 10.90 -6.82 -19.11
CA GLU A 275 9.61 -7.49 -19.22
C GLU A 275 9.32 -8.10 -17.84
N ILE A 276 8.21 -7.71 -17.20
CA ILE A 276 7.73 -8.27 -15.92
C ILE A 276 6.34 -8.84 -16.17
N THR A 277 6.15 -10.12 -15.87
CA THR A 277 4.86 -10.80 -15.98
C THR A 277 4.47 -11.51 -14.70
N SER A 278 3.17 -11.73 -14.49
CA SER A 278 2.64 -12.60 -13.43
C SER A 278 1.84 -13.76 -14.01
N GLU A 279 1.62 -14.78 -13.19
CA GLU A 279 0.53 -15.73 -13.42
C GLU A 279 -0.82 -14.99 -13.50
N GLN A 280 -1.75 -15.56 -14.27
CA GLN A 280 -3.00 -14.90 -14.66
C GLN A 280 -3.86 -14.46 -13.46
N ASP A 281 -3.93 -15.31 -12.45
CA ASP A 281 -4.82 -15.13 -11.29
C ASP A 281 -4.02 -14.91 -9.99
N ALA A 282 -2.73 -14.56 -10.10
CA ALA A 282 -1.90 -14.18 -8.96
C ALA A 282 -2.26 -12.75 -8.50
N PRO A 283 -2.79 -12.56 -7.28
CA PRO A 283 -3.09 -11.24 -6.75
C PRO A 283 -1.82 -10.50 -6.31
N ILE A 284 -1.64 -9.28 -6.80
CA ILE A 284 -0.52 -8.41 -6.46
C ILE A 284 -1.06 -7.09 -5.91
N VAL A 285 -0.73 -6.77 -4.66
CA VAL A 285 -1.03 -5.47 -4.05
C VAL A 285 0.02 -4.45 -4.50
N LEU A 286 -0.41 -3.39 -5.16
CA LEU A 286 0.46 -2.31 -5.67
C LEU A 286 0.49 -1.09 -4.75
N ALA A 287 -0.64 -0.75 -4.12
CA ALA A 287 -0.80 0.45 -3.30
C ALA A 287 -1.95 0.33 -2.29
N ALA A 288 -2.00 1.26 -1.35
CA ALA A 288 -3.09 1.47 -0.41
C ALA A 288 -3.70 2.87 -0.58
N SER A 289 -5.01 2.98 -0.44
CA SER A 289 -5.69 4.26 -0.19
C SER A 289 -5.70 4.50 1.32
N VAL A 290 -5.01 5.53 1.76
CA VAL A 290 -4.89 5.93 3.17
C VAL A 290 -5.64 7.23 3.42
N LEU A 291 -6.60 7.16 4.35
CA LEU A 291 -7.39 8.30 4.78
C LEU A 291 -6.92 8.80 6.15
N THR A 292 -7.03 10.10 6.39
CA THR A 292 -6.96 10.64 7.76
C THR A 292 -8.12 10.13 8.60
N ALA A 293 -8.00 10.17 9.93
CA ALA A 293 -9.06 9.78 10.84
C ALA A 293 -10.39 10.50 10.56
N ALA A 294 -10.34 11.81 10.27
CA ALA A 294 -11.51 12.59 9.89
C ALA A 294 -12.20 12.04 8.63
N GLN A 295 -11.44 11.84 7.55
CA GLN A 295 -11.97 11.33 6.28
C GLN A 295 -12.51 9.90 6.39
N PHE A 296 -11.80 9.01 7.10
CA PHE A 296 -12.21 7.62 7.31
C PHE A 296 -13.52 7.51 8.11
N LEU A 297 -13.78 8.48 8.97
CA LEU A 297 -14.98 8.54 9.83
C LEU A 297 -16.12 9.37 9.22
N GLY A 298 -15.96 9.87 7.98
CA GLY A 298 -16.99 10.59 7.23
C GLY A 298 -17.16 12.07 7.62
N GLY A 299 -16.10 12.71 8.12
CA GLY A 299 -16.04 14.16 8.39
C GLY A 299 -15.54 15.00 7.22
#